data_AF-A0A3S1JUW0-F1
#
_entry.id   AF-A0A3S1JUW0-F1
#
_cell.length_a   1.000
_cell.length_b   1.000
_cell.length_c   1.000
_cell.angle_alpha   90.00
_cell.angle_beta   90.00
_cell.angle_gamma   90.00
#
_symmetry.space_group_name_H-M   'P 1'
#
loop_
_entity.id
_entity.type
_entity.pdbx_description
1 polymer ?
#
loop_
_entity_poly.entity_id
_entity_poly.type
_entity_poly.pdbx_seq_one_letter_code
_entity_poly.pdbx_strand_id
1 'polypeptide(L)'
;SQQYADMDLSASDQELIELARERWGNTVGALQDAMRVQAGVVGNIETQRIELSNLVGESQGATGALQATQAGNQILALQAQQLADLTALLAANGRAEALSAAEQAAAAEQGREQRRRFLKPGTGYQPGDAQMFHGAN
;
A
#
# COMPACT_ATOMS: atom_id res chain seq x y z
N SER A 1 11.05 5.31 -6.01
CA SER A 1 10.38 6.62 -6.10
C SER A 1 10.52 7.28 -7.48
N GLN A 2 11.56 6.99 -8.27
CA GLN A 2 11.72 7.58 -9.63
C GLN A 2 10.62 7.18 -10.64
N GLN A 3 10.04 5.97 -10.55
CA GLN A 3 8.98 5.48 -11.46
C GLN A 3 7.64 6.26 -11.39
N TYR A 4 7.39 7.00 -10.31
CA TYR A 4 6.21 7.88 -10.19
C TYR A 4 6.51 9.32 -10.62
N ALA A 5 7.79 9.73 -10.62
CA ALA A 5 8.23 11.10 -10.86
C ALA A 5 8.64 11.37 -12.31
N ASP A 6 9.12 10.35 -13.03
CA ASP A 6 9.60 10.48 -14.40
C ASP A 6 8.60 9.81 -15.36
N MET A 7 7.59 10.58 -15.78
CA MET A 7 6.64 10.16 -16.81
C MET A 7 6.94 10.92 -18.09
N ASP A 8 7.56 10.26 -19.07
CA ASP A 8 7.54 10.75 -20.44
C ASP A 8 6.14 10.48 -21.03
N LEU A 9 5.25 11.47 -20.88
CA LEU A 9 3.86 11.42 -21.35
C LEU A 9 3.74 11.52 -22.88
N SER A 10 4.87 11.56 -23.60
CA SER A 10 4.94 11.43 -25.06
C SER A 10 5.03 9.97 -25.54
N ALA A 11 5.16 9.01 -24.62
CA ALA A 11 5.16 7.59 -24.91
C ALA A 11 3.84 7.10 -25.53
N SER A 12 3.94 6.01 -26.30
CA SER A 12 2.83 5.35 -26.99
C SER A 12 1.81 4.75 -26.02
N ASP A 13 0.57 4.51 -26.49
CA ASP A 13 -0.49 3.93 -25.66
C ASP A 13 -0.12 2.54 -25.11
N GLN A 14 0.72 1.78 -25.83
CA GLN A 14 1.27 0.51 -25.36
C GLN A 14 2.21 0.70 -24.16
N GLU A 15 3.13 1.67 -24.22
CA GLU A 15 4.04 1.98 -23.12
C GLU A 15 3.29 2.49 -21.88
N LEU A 16 2.20 3.25 -22.07
CA LEU A 16 1.35 3.70 -20.96
C LEU A 16 0.61 2.55 -20.27
N ILE A 17 0.12 1.56 -21.03
CA ILE A 17 -0.53 0.36 -20.47
C ILE A 17 0.47 -0.53 -19.74
N GLU A 18 1.67 -0.69 -20.29
CA GLU A 18 2.73 -1.50 -19.70
C GLU A 18 3.23 -0.89 -18.39
N LEU A 19 3.43 0.43 -18.36
CA LEU A 19 3.76 1.18 -17.14
C LEU A 19 2.64 1.11 -16.08
N ALA A 20 1.37 1.15 -16.49
CA ALA A 20 0.24 1.00 -15.58
C ALA A 20 0.20 -0.40 -14.95
N ARG A 21 0.51 -1.45 -15.74
CA ARG A 21 0.59 -2.83 -15.25
C ARG A 21 1.74 -3.02 -14.25
N GLU A 22 2.90 -2.42 -14.55
CA GLU A 22 4.06 -2.46 -13.65
C GLU A 22 3.74 -1.76 -12.30
N ARG A 23 3.09 -0.60 -12.36
CA ARG A 23 2.62 0.11 -11.16
C ARG A 23 1.62 -0.71 -10.34
N TRP A 24 0.63 -1.30 -10.98
CA TRP A 24 -0.33 -2.18 -10.30
C TRP A 24 0.37 -3.37 -9.62
N GLY A 25 1.35 -3.98 -10.30
CA GLY A 25 2.17 -5.04 -9.70
C GLY A 25 2.92 -4.59 -8.45
N ASN A 26 3.53 -3.40 -8.50
CA ASN A 26 4.21 -2.82 -7.33
C ASN A 26 3.24 -2.53 -6.18
N THR A 27 2.03 -2.05 -6.49
CA THR A 27 1.00 -1.76 -5.47
C THR A 27 0.52 -3.03 -4.78
N VAL A 28 0.17 -4.05 -5.57
CA VAL A 28 -0.30 -5.33 -5.02
C VAL A 28 0.80 -6.02 -4.21
N GLY A 29 2.05 -5.98 -4.67
CA GLY A 29 3.20 -6.51 -3.91
C GLY A 29 3.38 -5.81 -2.57
N ALA A 30 3.32 -4.47 -2.55
CA ALA A 30 3.45 -3.71 -1.31
C ALA A 30 2.27 -3.93 -0.34
N LEU A 31 1.03 -4.07 -0.86
CA LEU A 31 -0.14 -4.43 -0.05
C LEU A 31 0.03 -5.83 0.56
N GLN A 32 0.51 -6.79 -0.23
CA GLN A 32 0.77 -8.15 0.24
C GLN A 32 1.83 -8.18 1.33
N ASP A 33 2.91 -7.39 1.19
CA ASP A 33 3.94 -7.25 2.21
C ASP A 33 3.37 -6.63 3.50
N ALA A 34 2.54 -5.59 3.38
CA ALA A 34 1.86 -4.98 4.52
C ALA A 34 0.94 -5.97 5.24
N MET A 35 0.14 -6.74 4.49
CA MET A 35 -0.71 -7.80 5.05
C MET A 35 0.10 -8.92 5.70
N ARG A 36 1.28 -9.25 5.17
CA ARG A 36 2.17 -10.26 5.76
C ARG A 36 2.76 -9.79 7.08
N VAL A 37 3.20 -8.53 7.15
CA VAL A 37 3.66 -7.91 8.40
C VAL A 37 2.51 -7.89 9.41
N GLN A 38 1.32 -7.47 8.99
CA GLN A 38 0.15 -7.44 9.85
C GLN A 38 -0.23 -8.83 10.38
N ALA A 39 -0.27 -9.84 9.51
CA ALA A 39 -0.55 -11.22 9.90
C ALA A 39 0.51 -11.78 10.86
N GLY A 40 1.79 -11.45 10.65
CA GLY A 40 2.88 -11.83 11.55
C GLY A 40 2.71 -11.21 12.94
N VAL A 41 2.45 -9.90 13.01
CA VAL A 41 2.23 -9.19 14.28
C VAL A 41 0.99 -9.74 15.00
N VAL A 42 -0.14 -9.89 14.30
CA VAL A 42 -1.37 -10.42 14.90
C VAL A 42 -1.19 -11.86 15.39
N GLY A 43 -0.45 -12.71 14.66
CA GLY A 43 -0.12 -14.07 15.09
C GLY A 43 0.77 -14.12 16.33
N ASN A 44 1.69 -13.16 16.48
CA ASN A 44 2.59 -13.08 17.63
C ASN A 44 1.88 -12.58 18.89
N ILE A 45 0.88 -11.70 18.78
CA ILE A 45 0.18 -11.09 19.93
C ILE A 45 -0.44 -12.14 20.86
N GLU A 46 -1.08 -13.18 20.33
CA GLU A 46 -1.74 -14.20 21.18
C GLU A 46 -0.70 -15.00 21.98
N THR A 47 0.40 -15.41 21.35
CA THR A 47 1.51 -16.10 22.03
C THR A 47 2.15 -15.20 23.09
N GLN A 48 2.44 -13.94 22.74
CA GLN A 48 3.00 -12.95 23.66
C GLN A 48 2.07 -12.69 24.85
N ARG A 49 0.75 -12.72 24.66
CA ARG A 49 -0.22 -12.53 25.74
C ARG A 49 -0.22 -13.69 26.75
N ILE A 50 -0.08 -14.92 26.28
CA ILE A 50 0.08 -16.11 27.15
C ILE A 50 1.39 -16.02 27.93
N GLU A 51 2.49 -15.67 27.27
CA GLU A 51 3.80 -15.52 27.90
C GLU A 51 3.80 -14.41 28.96
N LEU A 52 3.19 -13.25 28.67
CA LEU A 52 2.99 -12.18 29.63
C LEU A 52 2.20 -12.65 30.87
N SER A 53 1.12 -13.42 30.67
CA SER A 53 0.32 -13.94 31.77
C SER A 53 1.13 -14.86 32.68
N ASN A 54 1.99 -15.70 32.11
CA ASN A 54 2.88 -16.58 32.86
C ASN A 54 3.91 -15.77 33.64
N LEU A 55 4.58 -14.81 33.00
CA LEU A 55 5.58 -13.94 33.62
C LEU A 55 5.00 -13.11 34.77
N VAL A 56 3.77 -12.61 34.62
CA VAL A 56 3.05 -11.90 35.69
C VAL A 56 2.75 -12.85 36.85
N GLY A 57 2.33 -14.09 36.57
CA GLY A 57 2.13 -15.12 37.60
C GLY A 57 3.42 -15.46 38.36
N GLU A 58 4.54 -15.61 37.65
CA GLU A 58 5.86 -15.82 38.24
C GLU A 58 6.30 -14.62 39.09
N SER A 59 6.08 -13.39 38.61
CA SER A 59 6.38 -12.18 39.37
C SER A 59 5.57 -12.07 40.66
N GLN A 60 4.29 -12.48 40.65
CA GLN A 60 3.42 -12.43 41.83
C GLN A 60 3.70 -13.56 42.83
N GLY A 61 4.08 -14.74 42.34
CA GLY A 61 4.47 -15.89 43.16
C GLY A 61 5.91 -15.87 43.66
N ALA A 62 6.74 -14.93 43.18
CA ALA A 62 8.14 -14.81 43.55
C ALA A 62 8.31 -14.56 45.04
N THR A 63 9.01 -15.48 45.72
CA THR A 63 9.26 -15.40 47.17
C THR A 63 10.42 -14.44 47.50
N GLY A 64 11.12 -13.92 46.49
CA GLY A 64 12.29 -13.04 46.66
C GLY A 64 12.42 -11.95 45.58
N ALA A 65 13.07 -10.85 45.97
CA ALA A 65 13.20 -9.65 45.14
C ALA A 65 13.88 -9.91 43.78
N LEU A 66 14.86 -10.81 43.72
CA LEU A 66 15.56 -11.14 42.48
C LEU A 66 14.65 -11.87 41.48
N GLN A 67 13.79 -12.77 41.92
CA GLN A 67 12.85 -13.48 41.03
C GLN A 67 11.80 -12.52 40.48
N ALA A 68 11.22 -11.67 41.35
CA ALA A 68 10.30 -10.63 40.93
C ALA A 68 10.97 -9.66 39.93
N THR A 69 12.23 -9.30 40.16
CA THR A 69 13.00 -8.43 39.25
C THR A 69 13.28 -9.11 37.91
N GLN A 70 13.60 -10.41 37.88
CA GLN A 70 13.82 -11.14 36.64
C GLN A 70 12.53 -11.24 35.81
N ALA A 71 11.42 -11.62 36.45
CA ALA A 71 10.10 -11.62 35.82
C ALA A 71 9.74 -10.22 35.28
N GLY A 72 10.02 -9.17 36.05
CA GLY A 72 9.89 -7.79 35.60
C GLY A 72 10.73 -7.45 34.36
N ASN A 73 11.99 -7.86 34.32
CA ASN A 73 12.86 -7.66 33.16
C ASN A 73 12.36 -8.40 31.91
N GLN A 74 11.77 -9.59 32.09
CA GLN A 74 11.17 -10.35 30.99
C GLN A 74 9.90 -9.67 30.46
N ILE A 75 9.06 -9.12 31.35
CA ILE A 75 7.90 -8.30 30.96
C ILE A 75 8.35 -7.04 30.19
N LEU A 76 9.43 -6.37 30.62
CA LEU A 76 9.99 -5.22 29.91
C LEU A 76 10.51 -5.59 28.51
N ALA A 77 11.18 -6.74 28.38
CA ALA A 77 11.62 -7.23 27.07
C ALA A 77 10.44 -7.50 26.14
N LEU A 78 9.38 -8.14 26.66
CA LEU A 78 8.16 -8.39 25.91
C LEU A 78 7.45 -7.10 25.49
N GLN A 79 7.42 -6.10 26.38
CA GLN A 79 6.88 -4.78 26.07
C GLN A 79 7.67 -4.08 24.96
N ALA A 80 9.01 -4.16 24.99
CA ALA A 80 9.86 -3.61 23.92
C ALA A 80 9.57 -4.29 22.58
N GLN A 81 9.32 -5.60 22.57
CA GLN A 81 8.93 -6.33 21.38
C GLN A 81 7.56 -5.87 20.85
N GLN A 82 6.55 -5.71 21.72
CA GLN A 82 5.23 -5.19 21.31
C GLN A 82 5.30 -3.79 20.70
N LEU A 83 6.18 -2.92 21.22
CA LEU A 83 6.41 -1.60 20.63
C LEU A 83 7.08 -1.67 19.26
N ALA A 84 8.02 -2.60 19.06
CA ALA A 84 8.63 -2.83 17.75
C ALA A 84 7.61 -3.35 16.73
N ASP A 85 6.74 -4.28 17.15
CA ASP A 85 5.65 -4.83 16.34
C ASP A 85 4.64 -3.73 15.95
N LEU A 86 4.25 -2.85 16.88
CA LEU A 86 3.40 -1.69 16.60
C LEU A 86 4.07 -0.69 15.64
N THR A 87 5.37 -0.47 15.78
CA THR A 87 6.14 0.41 14.89
C THR A 87 6.19 -0.16 13.48
N ALA A 88 6.38 -1.48 13.33
CA ALA A 88 6.34 -2.17 12.05
C ALA A 88 4.96 -2.07 11.39
N LEU A 89 3.88 -2.24 12.16
CA LEU A 89 2.50 -2.04 11.68
C LEU A 89 2.24 -0.60 11.19
N LEU A 90 2.65 0.40 11.98
CA LEU A 90 2.51 1.81 11.59
C LEU A 90 3.30 2.12 10.32
N ALA A 91 4.53 1.62 10.20
CA ALA A 91 5.35 1.77 9.00
C ALA A 91 4.72 1.10 7.76
N ALA A 92 4.14 -0.09 7.93
CA ALA A 92 3.41 -0.80 6.87
C ALA A 92 2.17 -0.01 6.41
N ASN A 93 1.36 0.50 7.36
CA ASN A 93 0.21 1.35 7.04
C ASN A 93 0.62 2.65 6.33
N GLY A 94 1.66 3.34 6.84
CA GLY A 94 2.16 4.56 6.20
C GLY A 94 2.68 4.33 4.78
N ARG A 95 3.31 3.17 4.52
CA ARG A 95 3.72 2.79 3.16
C ARG A 95 2.50 2.55 2.25
N ALA A 96 1.46 1.87 2.74
CA ALA A 96 0.24 1.63 1.99
C ALA A 96 -0.50 2.94 1.65
N GLU A 97 -0.58 3.88 2.60
CA GLU A 97 -1.15 5.21 2.38
C GLU A 97 -0.36 6.02 1.35
N ALA A 98 0.97 6.07 1.48
CA ALA A 98 1.84 6.77 0.54
C ALA A 98 1.71 6.24 -0.89
N LEU A 99 1.54 4.92 -1.03
CA LEU A 99 1.33 4.26 -2.30
C LEU A 99 -0.04 4.60 -2.90
N SER A 100 -1.12 4.56 -2.11
CA SER A 100 -2.46 4.98 -2.55
C SER A 100 -2.48 6.44 -3.01
N ALA A 101 -1.80 7.33 -2.28
CA ALA A 101 -1.66 8.73 -2.67
C ALA A 101 -0.89 8.89 -4.00
N ALA A 102 0.18 8.13 -4.19
CA ALA A 102 0.96 8.13 -5.43
C ALA A 102 0.14 7.62 -6.63
N GLU A 103 -0.70 6.58 -6.44
CA GLU A 103 -1.60 6.08 -7.47
C GLU A 103 -2.66 7.11 -7.87
N GLN A 104 -3.29 7.78 -6.91
CA GLN A 104 -4.28 8.83 -7.17
C GLN A 104 -3.67 10.00 -7.95
N ALA A 105 -2.46 10.42 -7.58
CA ALA A 105 -1.73 11.48 -8.29
C ALA A 105 -1.42 11.07 -9.74
N ALA A 106 -0.96 9.82 -9.95
CA ALA A 106 -0.68 9.30 -11.28
C ALA A 106 -1.95 9.21 -12.16
N ALA A 107 -3.07 8.73 -11.61
CA ALA A 107 -4.35 8.64 -12.31
C ALA A 107 -4.90 10.02 -12.69
N ALA A 108 -4.75 11.02 -11.81
CA ALA A 108 -5.14 12.39 -12.10
C ALA A 108 -4.33 12.98 -13.27
N GLU A 109 -3.02 12.72 -13.32
CA GLU A 109 -2.16 13.19 -14.41
C GLU A 109 -2.47 12.51 -15.75
N GLN A 110 -2.70 11.19 -15.74
CA GLN A 110 -3.18 10.47 -16.92
C GLN A 110 -4.51 11.03 -17.44
N GLY A 111 -5.46 11.32 -16.53
CA GLY A 111 -6.74 11.92 -16.91
C GLY A 111 -6.61 13.32 -17.52
N ARG A 112 -5.64 14.13 -17.07
CA ARG A 112 -5.32 15.43 -17.69
C ARG A 112 -4.79 15.25 -19.11
N GLU A 113 -3.88 14.31 -19.31
CA GLU A 113 -3.29 14.04 -20.62
C GLU A 113 -4.29 13.46 -21.62
N GLN A 114 -5.11 12.49 -21.22
CA GLN A 114 -6.17 11.97 -22.08
C GLN A 114 -7.15 13.06 -22.48
N ARG A 115 -7.53 13.94 -21.53
CA ARG A 115 -8.36 15.11 -21.84
C ARG A 115 -7.67 16.09 -22.79
N ARG A 116 -6.37 16.37 -22.61
CA ARG A 116 -5.58 17.24 -23.50
C ARG A 116 -5.55 16.68 -24.92
N ARG A 117 -5.34 15.38 -25.09
CA ARG A 117 -5.33 14.68 -26.39
C ARG A 117 -6.73 14.68 -27.02
N PHE A 118 -7.78 14.43 -26.24
CA PHE A 118 -9.17 14.49 -26.72
C PHE A 118 -9.57 15.89 -27.21
N LEU A 119 -9.16 16.93 -26.49
CA LEU A 119 -9.46 18.34 -26.84
C LEU A 119 -8.53 18.92 -27.92
N LYS A 120 -7.45 18.23 -28.28
CA LYS A 120 -6.61 18.52 -29.46
C LYS A 120 -6.57 17.31 -30.39
N PRO A 121 -7.67 16.99 -31.10
CA PRO A 121 -7.60 16.02 -32.17
C PRO A 121 -6.58 16.52 -33.19
N GLY A 122 -5.67 15.65 -33.65
CA GLY A 122 -4.84 15.95 -34.82
C GLY A 122 -5.72 16.35 -36.01
N THR A 123 -5.13 17.05 -36.98
CA THR A 123 -5.80 17.43 -38.25
C THR A 123 -6.39 16.20 -38.92
N GLY A 124 -7.70 15.96 -38.75
CA GLY A 124 -8.29 14.73 -39.29
C GLY A 124 -9.67 14.34 -38.78
N TYR A 125 -10.62 15.27 -38.64
CA TYR A 125 -12.01 14.93 -38.95
C TYR A 125 -12.38 15.72 -40.21
N GLN A 126 -12.24 15.07 -41.37
CA GLN A 126 -12.97 15.48 -42.56
C GLN A 126 -14.34 14.81 -42.43
N PRO A 127 -15.43 15.57 -42.24
CA PRO A 127 -16.78 15.01 -42.35
C PRO A 127 -16.89 14.40 -43.74
N GLY A 128 -17.00 13.07 -43.82
CA GLY A 128 -17.39 12.42 -45.06
C GLY A 128 -18.84 12.74 -45.35
N ASP A 129 -19.18 12.98 -46.62
CA ASP A 129 -20.54 13.27 -47.06
C ASP A 129 -21.48 12.13 -46.67
N ALA A 130 -22.18 12.29 -45.55
CA ALA A 130 -23.24 11.39 -45.13
C ALA A 130 -24.47 11.65 -46.01
N GLN A 131 -24.55 10.96 -47.16
CA GLN A 131 -25.78 10.92 -47.95
C GLN A 131 -26.81 10.06 -47.19
N MET A 132 -27.73 10.74 -46.50
CA MET A 132 -28.92 10.09 -45.97
C MET A 132 -29.84 9.73 -47.14
N PHE A 133 -29.97 8.44 -47.44
CA PHE A 133 -30.96 7.96 -48.40
C PHE A 133 -32.36 8.23 -47.82
N HIS A 134 -33.00 9.28 -48.28
CA HIS A 134 -34.43 9.49 -48.08
C HIS A 134 -35.14 8.77 -49.21
N GLY A 135 -35.70 7.59 -48.92
CA GLY A 135 -36.53 6.85 -49.86
C GLY A 135 -37.69 7.73 -50.31
N ALA A 136 -37.76 7.99 -51.61
CA ALA A 136 -38.94 8.58 -52.22
C ALA A 136 -40.04 7.50 -52.27
N ASN A 137 -41.24 7.86 -51.80
CA ASN A 137 -42.49 7.11 -51.98
C ASN A 137 -42.85 6.99 -53.46
#